data_AF-A0A838NTV4-F1
#
_entry.id   AF-A0A838NTV4-F1
#
_cell.length_a   1.000
_cell.length_b   1.000
_cell.length_c   1.000
_cell.angle_alpha   90.00
_cell.angle_beta   90.00
_cell.angle_gamma   90.00
#
_symmetry.space_group_name_H-M   'P 1'
#
loop_
_entity.id
_entity.type
_entity.pdbx_description
1 polymer ?
#
loop_
_entity_poly.entity_id
_entity_poly.type
_entity_poly.pdbx_seq_one_letter_code
_entity_poly.pdbx_strand_id
1 'polypeptide(L)'
;MLLATTTFFIREVDNGGLAPAFHNQTLDELEAVIGAFEELGAARDAQLVRGALTDLFDGGWPKAQESLDARVDALNQAWIGSHFASVDEQLYYETRLWPALPAVYRRAPAEFFLPDDAD
;
A
#
# COMPACT_ATOMS: atom_id res chain seq x y z
N MET A 1 -11.77 -2.85 -8.28
CA MET A 1 -10.47 -2.20 -8.51
C MET A 1 -9.49 -2.42 -7.34
N LEU A 2 -9.95 -2.99 -6.21
CA LEU A 2 -9.17 -3.17 -4.99
C LEU A 2 -7.92 -4.04 -5.22
N LEU A 3 -8.05 -5.04 -6.07
CA LEU A 3 -6.92 -5.90 -6.45
C LEU A 3 -5.82 -5.10 -7.13
N ALA A 4 -6.18 -4.36 -8.19
CA ALA A 4 -5.21 -3.67 -9.03
C ALA A 4 -4.42 -2.67 -8.18
N THR A 5 -5.14 -1.92 -7.34
CA THR A 5 -4.58 -0.98 -6.37
C THR A 5 -3.65 -1.68 -5.36
N THR A 6 -4.04 -2.81 -4.78
CA THR A 6 -3.22 -3.56 -3.82
C THR A 6 -1.98 -4.18 -4.47
N THR A 7 -2.12 -4.70 -5.69
CA THR A 7 -1.02 -5.29 -6.46
C THR A 7 -0.01 -4.22 -6.85
N PHE A 8 -0.50 -3.05 -7.28
CA PHE A 8 0.33 -1.92 -7.63
C PHE A 8 1.09 -1.40 -6.40
N PHE A 9 0.42 -1.26 -5.25
CA PHE A 9 1.09 -0.92 -3.99
C PHE A 9 2.23 -1.88 -3.65
N ILE A 10 1.97 -3.19 -3.67
CA ILE A 10 2.98 -4.22 -3.37
C ILE A 10 4.17 -4.08 -4.33
N ARG A 11 3.90 -3.87 -5.62
CA ARG A 11 4.95 -3.66 -6.64
C ARG A 11 5.78 -2.41 -6.37
N GLU A 12 5.16 -1.29 -6.00
CA GLU A 12 5.91 -0.05 -5.73
C GLU A 12 6.80 -0.20 -4.50
N VAL A 13 6.29 -0.82 -3.45
CA VAL A 13 7.07 -1.17 -2.25
C VAL A 13 8.24 -2.09 -2.61
N ASP A 14 8.01 -3.07 -3.49
CA ASP A 14 9.06 -3.98 -3.98
C ASP A 14 10.11 -3.27 -4.86
N ASN A 15 9.71 -2.26 -5.65
CA ASN A 15 10.65 -1.56 -6.53
C ASN A 15 11.46 -0.46 -5.83
N GLY A 16 10.94 0.15 -4.77
CA GLY A 16 11.62 1.28 -4.13
C GLY A 16 11.10 1.70 -2.76
N GLY A 17 10.33 0.84 -2.08
CA GLY A 17 9.80 1.08 -0.74
C GLY A 17 8.53 1.93 -0.71
N LEU A 18 8.19 2.42 0.47
CA LEU A 18 6.94 3.16 0.71
C LEU A 18 6.88 4.53 0.05
N ALA A 19 8.03 5.20 -0.15
CA ALA A 19 8.05 6.53 -0.77
C ALA A 19 7.44 6.55 -2.18
N PRO A 20 7.86 5.70 -3.14
CA PRO A 20 7.21 5.64 -4.45
C PRO A 20 5.75 5.14 -4.36
N ALA A 21 5.43 4.22 -3.45
CA ALA A 21 4.04 3.77 -3.25
C ALA A 21 3.12 4.92 -2.83
N PHE A 22 3.55 5.78 -1.91
CA PHE A 22 2.79 6.95 -1.46
C PHE A 22 2.75 8.07 -2.50
N HIS A 23 3.77 8.19 -3.35
CA HIS A 23 3.78 9.15 -4.46
C HIS A 23 2.80 8.72 -5.58
N ASN A 24 2.72 7.43 -5.87
CA ASN A 24 2.01 6.92 -7.05
C ASN A 24 0.55 6.53 -6.77
N GLN A 25 0.07 6.67 -5.53
CA GLN A 25 -1.29 6.32 -5.15
C GLN A 25 -2.01 7.45 -4.44
N THR A 26 -3.31 7.53 -4.69
CA THR A 26 -4.21 8.42 -3.98
C THR A 26 -4.44 7.94 -2.53
N LEU A 27 -4.90 8.85 -1.68
CA LEU A 27 -5.22 8.59 -0.29
C LEU A 27 -6.32 7.53 -0.16
N ASP A 28 -7.38 7.62 -0.99
CA ASP A 28 -8.46 6.64 -1.04
C ASP A 28 -7.92 5.25 -1.45
N GLU A 29 -6.97 5.20 -2.38
CA GLU A 29 -6.31 3.95 -2.78
C GLU A 29 -5.45 3.38 -1.65
N LEU A 30 -4.72 4.21 -0.90
CA LEU A 30 -3.93 3.78 0.26
C LEU A 30 -4.84 3.27 1.40
N GLU A 31 -5.97 3.93 1.64
CA GLU A 31 -6.99 3.45 2.58
C GLU A 31 -7.54 2.09 2.15
N ALA A 32 -7.82 1.92 0.86
CA ALA A 32 -8.26 0.66 0.29
C ALA A 32 -7.20 -0.46 0.46
N VAL A 33 -5.93 -0.17 0.24
CA VAL A 33 -4.80 -1.12 0.46
C VAL A 33 -4.74 -1.56 1.93
N ILE A 34 -4.79 -0.60 2.86
CA ILE A 34 -4.74 -0.89 4.29
C ILE A 34 -5.92 -1.77 4.69
N GLY A 35 -7.13 -1.44 4.23
CA GLY A 35 -8.33 -2.25 4.45
C GLY A 35 -8.19 -3.65 3.88
N ALA A 36 -7.65 -3.79 2.66
CA ALA A 36 -7.38 -5.09 2.05
C ALA A 36 -6.42 -5.93 2.92
N PHE A 37 -5.32 -5.35 3.39
CA PHE A 37 -4.39 -6.08 4.26
C PHE A 37 -5.04 -6.55 5.57
N GLU A 38 -5.86 -5.73 6.23
CA GLU A 38 -6.62 -6.14 7.41
C GLU A 38 -7.53 -7.33 7.11
N GLU A 39 -8.28 -7.25 6.01
CA GLU A 39 -9.23 -8.27 5.58
C GLU A 39 -8.59 -9.60 5.20
N LEU A 40 -7.34 -9.58 4.72
CA LEU A 40 -6.59 -10.76 4.27
C LEU A 40 -5.79 -11.42 5.40
N GLY A 41 -5.91 -10.92 6.63
CA GLY A 41 -5.14 -11.41 7.78
C GLY A 41 -3.70 -10.88 7.84
N ALA A 42 -3.35 -9.92 6.99
CA ALA A 42 -2.09 -9.20 6.99
C ALA A 42 -2.16 -7.93 7.88
N ALA A 43 -2.81 -8.04 9.04
CA ALA A 43 -3.07 -6.90 9.93
C ALA A 43 -1.79 -6.18 10.41
N ARG A 44 -0.68 -6.92 10.54
CA ARG A 44 0.62 -6.31 10.85
C ARG A 44 1.09 -5.40 9.71
N ASP A 45 0.95 -5.83 8.47
CA ASP A 45 1.38 -5.05 7.30
C ASP A 45 0.48 -3.82 7.13
N ALA A 46 -0.83 -3.96 7.37
CA ALA A 46 -1.75 -2.84 7.43
C ALA A 46 -1.31 -1.78 8.47
N GLN A 47 -0.89 -2.22 9.67
CA GLN A 47 -0.39 -1.34 10.73
C GLN A 47 0.91 -0.65 10.35
N LEU A 48 1.82 -1.34 9.67
CA LEU A 48 3.08 -0.76 9.18
C LEU A 48 2.82 0.35 8.16
N VAL A 49 1.98 0.08 7.16
CA VAL A 49 1.62 1.07 6.13
C VAL A 49 0.88 2.26 6.75
N ARG A 50 -0.10 2.00 7.63
CA ARG A 50 -0.81 3.06 8.36
C ARG A 50 0.14 3.90 9.20
N GLY A 51 1.04 3.25 9.94
CA GLY A 51 2.03 3.90 10.79
C GLY A 51 2.96 4.81 10.00
N ALA A 52 3.51 4.32 8.88
CA ALA A 52 4.36 5.11 8.01
C ALA A 52 3.63 6.32 7.41
N LEU A 53 2.36 6.16 7.02
CA LEU A 53 1.55 7.27 6.52
C LEU A 53 1.24 8.28 7.63
N THR A 54 1.02 7.85 8.87
CA THR A 54 0.81 8.76 10.00
C THR A 54 2.09 9.49 10.41
N ASP A 55 3.24 8.81 10.36
CA ASP A 55 4.53 9.38 10.73
C ASP A 55 4.96 10.50 9.76
N LEU A 56 4.56 10.41 8.49
CA LEU A 56 4.71 11.51 7.53
C LEU A 56 4.09 12.83 8.03
N PHE A 57 3.02 12.74 8.82
CA PHE A 57 2.23 13.86 9.33
C PHE A 57 2.33 14.00 10.85
N ASP A 58 3.49 13.63 11.43
CA ASP A 58 3.78 13.77 12.86
C ASP A 58 2.70 13.10 13.76
N GLY A 59 2.21 11.94 13.33
CA GLY A 59 1.17 11.15 14.01
C GLY A 59 -0.27 11.46 13.57
N GLY A 60 -0.46 12.39 12.63
CA GLY A 60 -1.76 12.69 12.03
C GLY A 60 -2.08 11.84 10.80
N TRP A 61 -3.37 11.69 10.46
CA TRP A 61 -3.76 11.20 9.13
C TRP A 61 -3.77 12.38 8.13
N PRO A 62 -3.30 12.20 6.88
CA PRO A 62 -3.48 13.20 5.84
C PRO A 62 -4.96 13.54 5.68
N LYS A 63 -5.28 14.83 5.58
CA LYS A 63 -6.68 15.30 5.47
C LYS A 63 -7.15 15.49 4.02
N ALA A 64 -6.21 15.52 3.08
CA ALA A 64 -6.46 15.77 1.67
C ALA A 64 -5.31 15.21 0.82
N GLN A 65 -5.61 14.81 -0.42
CA GLN A 65 -4.62 14.31 -1.38
C GLN A 65 -3.47 15.31 -1.59
N GLU A 66 -3.80 16.58 -1.81
CA GLU A 66 -2.81 17.64 -2.07
C GLU A 66 -1.78 17.79 -0.94
N SER A 67 -2.18 17.47 0.29
CA SER A 67 -1.27 17.47 1.45
C SER A 67 -0.33 16.27 1.45
N LEU A 68 -0.81 15.10 1.01
CA LEU A 68 0.00 13.91 0.80
C LEU A 68 1.04 14.16 -0.28
N ASP A 69 0.60 14.64 -1.45
CA ASP A 69 1.47 14.92 -2.60
C ASP A 69 2.58 15.89 -2.21
N ALA A 70 2.22 17.05 -1.63
CA ALA A 70 3.19 18.06 -1.22
C ALA A 70 4.16 17.54 -0.15
N ARG A 71 3.71 16.64 0.73
CA ARG A 71 4.56 16.06 1.78
C ARG A 71 5.54 15.05 1.21
N VAL A 72 5.08 14.18 0.31
CA VAL A 72 5.91 13.17 -0.35
C VAL A 72 6.95 13.82 -1.28
N ASP A 73 6.55 14.85 -2.04
CA ASP A 73 7.46 15.61 -2.92
C ASP A 73 8.58 16.34 -2.16
N ALA A 74 8.32 16.72 -0.91
CA ALA A 74 9.29 17.38 -0.05
C ALA A 74 10.25 16.41 0.65
N LEU A 75 10.05 15.09 0.53
CA LEU A 75 10.91 14.10 1.17
C LEU A 75 12.29 14.10 0.53
N ASN A 76 13.32 14.14 1.38
CA ASN A 76 14.69 13.89 0.95
C ASN A 76 15.12 12.47 1.29
N GLN A 77 16.18 11.99 0.63
CA GLN A 77 16.70 10.64 0.79
C GLN A 77 17.13 10.32 2.24
N ALA A 78 17.61 11.31 3.00
CA ALA A 78 17.98 11.11 4.39
C ALA A 78 16.76 10.86 5.28
N TRP A 79 15.65 11.56 5.03
CA TRP A 79 14.39 11.35 5.73
C TRP A 79 13.82 9.96 5.40
N ILE A 80 13.75 9.61 4.11
CA ILE A 80 13.29 8.28 3.64
C ILE A 80 14.13 7.18 4.30
N GLY A 81 15.46 7.29 4.25
CA GLY A 81 16.35 6.31 4.85
C GLY A 81 16.24 6.19 6.39
N SER A 82 15.82 7.25 7.09
CA SER A 82 15.68 7.22 8.56
C SER A 82 14.29 6.77 9.03
N HIS A 83 13.25 7.02 8.24
CA HIS A 83 11.86 6.78 8.65
C HIS A 83 11.23 5.58 7.94
N PHE A 84 11.54 5.36 6.65
CA PHE A 84 10.95 4.27 5.87
C PHE A 84 11.84 3.03 5.79
N ALA A 85 13.17 3.13 5.82
CA ALA A 85 14.03 1.95 5.60
C ALA A 85 13.69 0.74 6.50
N SER A 86 13.39 0.97 7.79
CA SER A 86 12.99 -0.09 8.73
C SER A 86 11.59 -0.64 8.46
N VAL A 87 10.68 0.19 7.95
CA VAL A 87 9.33 -0.23 7.59
C VAL A 87 9.36 -0.98 6.26
N ASP A 88 10.10 -0.46 5.29
CA ASP A 88 10.38 -1.07 4.00
C ASP A 88 10.94 -2.48 4.22
N GLU A 89 12.00 -2.65 5.02
CA GLU A 89 12.56 -3.98 5.34
C GLU A 89 11.52 -4.95 5.93
N GLN A 90 10.61 -4.45 6.76
CA GLN A 90 9.56 -5.29 7.36
C GLN A 90 8.49 -5.72 6.35
N LEU A 91 8.23 -4.88 5.34
CA LEU A 91 7.34 -5.15 4.21
C LEU A 91 8.04 -5.98 3.11
N TYR A 92 9.37 -5.86 2.96
CA TYR A 92 10.20 -6.40 1.88
C TYR A 92 10.52 -7.91 1.98
N TYR A 93 9.72 -8.69 2.71
CA TYR A 93 9.84 -10.14 2.59
C TYR A 93 8.91 -10.62 1.48
N GLU A 94 9.49 -11.09 0.36
CA GLU A 94 8.84 -11.74 -0.81
C GLU A 94 7.79 -12.82 -0.43
N THR A 95 7.79 -13.28 0.83
CA THR A 95 6.87 -14.28 1.35
C THR A 95 5.72 -13.73 2.21
N ARG A 96 5.61 -12.43 2.48
CA ARG A 96 4.56 -11.90 3.39
C ARG A 96 3.33 -11.37 2.68
N LEU A 97 3.51 -10.59 1.63
CA LEU A 97 2.38 -9.97 0.91
C LEU A 97 1.85 -10.84 -0.24
N TRP A 98 2.74 -11.61 -0.88
CA TRP A 98 2.36 -12.52 -1.97
C TRP A 98 1.39 -13.64 -1.57
N PRO A 99 1.49 -14.27 -0.38
CA PRO A 99 0.48 -15.25 0.04
C PRO A 99 -0.91 -14.65 0.33
N ALA A 100 -1.02 -13.33 0.50
CA ALA A 100 -2.31 -12.66 0.67
C ALA A 100 -3.08 -12.53 -0.65
N LEU A 101 -2.38 -12.46 -1.80
CA LEU A 101 -3.00 -12.36 -3.12
C LEU A 101 -4.00 -13.49 -3.43
N PRO A 102 -3.71 -14.79 -3.20
CA PRO A 102 -4.66 -15.91 -3.24
C PRO A 102 -6.04 -15.64 -2.61
N ALA A 103 -6.07 -14.92 -1.48
CA ALA A 103 -7.32 -14.58 -0.82
C ALA A 103 -8.04 -13.39 -1.49
N VAL A 104 -7.31 -12.45 -2.07
CA VAL A 104 -7.88 -11.37 -2.91
C VAL A 104 -8.58 -11.95 -4.15
N TYR A 105 -7.95 -12.91 -4.84
CA TYR A 105 -8.55 -13.59 -6.00
C TYR A 105 -9.93 -14.18 -5.69
N ARG A 106 -10.04 -14.84 -4.53
CA ARG A 106 -11.29 -15.49 -4.12
C ARG A 106 -12.40 -14.51 -3.78
N ARG A 107 -12.07 -13.29 -3.39
CA ARG A 107 -13.05 -12.32 -2.88
C ARG A 107 -13.58 -11.38 -3.94
N ALA A 108 -12.79 -11.13 -4.98
CA ALA A 108 -13.20 -10.31 -6.11
C ALA A 108 -12.98 -11.05 -7.45
N PRO A 109 -13.54 -12.27 -7.64
CA PRO A 109 -13.26 -13.08 -8.83
C PRO A 109 -13.64 -12.37 -10.14
N ALA A 110 -14.66 -11.53 -10.11
CA ALA A 110 -15.08 -10.69 -11.26
C ALA A 110 -14.03 -9.64 -11.68
N GLU A 111 -13.03 -9.33 -10.84
CA GLU A 111 -11.89 -8.49 -11.22
C GLU A 111 -10.81 -9.25 -11.99
N PHE A 112 -10.88 -10.60 -12.06
CA PHE A 112 -9.86 -11.45 -12.67
C PHE A 112 -10.37 -12.32 -13.82
N PHE A 113 -11.63 -12.71 -13.74
CA PHE A 113 -12.25 -13.60 -14.69
C PHE A 113 -13.41 -12.86 -15.32
N LEU A 114 -13.45 -12.86 -16.66
CA LEU A 114 -14.65 -12.46 -17.37
C LEU A 114 -15.80 -13.39 -16.92
N PRO A 115 -17.04 -12.88 -16.80
CA PRO A 115 -18.17 -13.75 -16.57
C PRO A 115 -18.20 -14.85 -17.64
N ASP A 116 -18.53 -16.08 -17.25
CA ASP A 116 -18.56 -17.26 -18.13
C ASP A 116 -19.50 -17.07 -19.36
N ASP A 117 -20.31 -16.01 -19.38
CA ASP A 117 -21.25 -15.63 -20.43
C ASP A 117 -20.70 -14.56 -21.40
N ALA A 118 -19.39 -14.37 -21.49
CA ALA A 118 -18.78 -13.53 -22.51
C ALA A 118 -18.78 -14.24 -23.89
N ASP A 119 -19.95 -14.31 -24.52
CA ASP A 119 -20.15 -14.57 -25.95
C ASP A 119 -19.64 -13.39 -26.82
#